data_AF-A0A2I0VHG1-F1
#
_entry.id   AF-A0A2I0VHG1-F1
#
_cell.length_a   1.000
_cell.length_b   1.000
_cell.length_c   1.000
_cell.angle_alpha   90.00
_cell.angle_beta   90.00
_cell.angle_gamma   90.00
#
_symmetry.space_group_name_H-M   'P 1'
#
loop_
_entity.id
_entity.type
_entity.pdbx_description
1 polymer ?
#
loop_
_entity_poly.entity_id
_entity_poly.type
_entity_poly.pdbx_seq_one_letter_code
_entity_poly.pdbx_strand_id
1 'polypeptide(L)'
;MVVVDRLSKYAHFVLLRHPYTAVSVAAAFIREVVRLHGVPELIVSDRDKNASFHSASQMTPFKVLYERDPPHLVHYGRESTPVSSVEQYLEERDKIMEELKRHLLRAQ
;
A
#
# COMPACT_ATOMS: atom_id res chain seq x y z
N MET A 1 11.15 9.91 5.85
CA MET A 1 9.90 9.20 5.54
C MET A 1 9.37 8.59 6.82
N VAL A 2 8.07 8.65 7.06
CA VAL A 2 7.43 8.00 8.22
C VAL A 2 6.43 6.98 7.68
N VAL A 3 6.49 5.76 8.18
CA VAL A 3 5.52 4.69 7.85
C VAL A 3 4.89 4.24 9.14
N VAL A 4 3.56 4.20 9.19
CA VAL A 4 2.82 3.74 10.37
C VAL A 4 2.09 2.47 10.00
N ASP A 5 2.35 1.40 10.74
CA ASP A 5 1.57 0.19 10.61
C ASP A 5 0.19 0.38 11.27
N ARG A 6 -0.87 0.09 10.52
CA ARG A 6 -2.25 0.37 10.95
C ARG A 6 -2.69 -0.54 12.10
N LEU A 7 -2.23 -1.80 12.12
CA LEU A 7 -2.64 -2.83 13.07
C LEU A 7 -1.92 -2.65 14.41
N SER A 8 -0.60 -2.65 14.37
CA SER A 8 0.27 -2.63 15.54
C SER A 8 0.52 -1.22 16.08
N LYS A 9 0.20 -0.17 15.31
CA LYS A 9 0.45 1.26 15.63
C LYS A 9 1.92 1.65 15.77
N TYR A 10 2.85 0.77 15.39
CA TYR A 10 4.27 1.13 15.34
C TYR A 10 4.57 2.09 14.18
N ALA A 11 5.51 2.99 14.41
CA ALA A 11 5.99 3.95 13.43
C ALA A 11 7.46 3.68 13.09
N HIS A 12 7.77 3.63 11.80
CA HIS A 12 9.12 3.55 11.25
C HIS A 12 9.55 4.93 10.78
N PHE A 13 10.59 5.48 11.41
CA PHE A 13 11.22 6.72 10.99
C PHE A 13 12.45 6.41 10.16
N VAL A 14 12.36 6.67 8.85
CA VAL A 14 13.44 6.39 7.90
C VAL A 14 14.06 7.71 7.44
N LEU A 15 15.34 7.89 7.74
CA LEU A 15 16.11 9.06 7.34
C LEU A 15 16.37 9.03 5.82
N LEU A 16 16.13 10.16 5.15
CA LEU A 16 16.42 10.34 3.73
C LEU A 16 17.19 11.65 3.54
N ARG A 17 18.31 11.60 2.81
CA ARG A 17 19.12 12.78 2.49
C ARG A 17 18.47 13.54 1.33
N HIS A 18 18.39 14.87 1.43
CA HIS A 18 17.88 15.71 0.35
C HIS A 18 18.94 15.89 -0.75
N PRO A 19 18.56 15.89 -2.05
CA PRO A 19 17.20 15.69 -2.59
C PRO A 19 16.78 14.21 -2.62
N TYR A 20 15.53 13.94 -2.28
CA TYR A 20 14.94 12.60 -2.38
C TYR A 20 14.02 12.50 -3.59
N THR A 21 14.12 11.39 -4.32
CA THR A 21 13.28 11.03 -5.46
C THR A 21 12.34 9.87 -5.09
N ALA A 22 11.27 9.65 -5.88
CA ALA A 22 10.38 8.51 -5.68
C ALA A 22 11.13 7.17 -5.64
N VAL A 23 12.17 7.02 -6.49
CA VAL A 23 13.03 5.83 -6.52
C VAL A 23 13.78 5.66 -5.19
N SER A 24 14.37 6.73 -4.65
CA SER A 24 15.08 6.67 -3.36
C SER A 24 14.14 6.34 -2.19
N VAL A 25 12.91 6.83 -2.24
CA VAL A 25 11.86 6.55 -1.24
C VAL A 25 11.44 5.07 -1.31
N ALA A 26 11.19 4.56 -2.52
CA ALA A 26 10.80 3.17 -2.74
C ALA A 26 11.90 2.20 -2.28
N ALA A 27 13.17 2.49 -2.61
CA ALA A 27 14.30 1.68 -2.18
C ALA A 27 14.43 1.65 -0.64
N ALA A 28 14.28 2.81 0.01
CA ALA A 28 14.31 2.89 1.47
C ALA A 28 13.11 2.18 2.12
N PHE A 29 11.92 2.25 1.52
CA PHE A 29 10.73 1.54 1.98
C PHE A 29 10.92 0.02 1.93
N ILE A 30 11.43 -0.50 0.81
CA ILE A 30 11.68 -1.93 0.67
C ILE A 30 12.71 -2.40 1.69
N ARG A 31 13.82 -1.67 1.83
CA ARG A 31 14.94 -2.04 2.70
C ARG A 31 14.58 -2.00 4.19
N GLU A 32 13.85 -0.99 4.62
CA GLU A 32 13.59 -0.74 6.04
C GLU A 32 12.24 -1.28 6.53
N VAL A 33 11.22 -1.36 5.67
CA VAL A 33 9.86 -1.74 6.06
C VAL A 33 9.51 -3.12 5.52
N VAL A 34 9.55 -3.31 4.19
CA VAL A 34 9.12 -4.57 3.56
C VAL A 34 9.99 -5.73 4.00
N ARG A 35 11.29 -5.51 4.17
CA ARG A 35 12.22 -6.53 4.69
C ARG A 35 11.82 -7.04 6.09
N LEU A 36 11.21 -6.20 6.92
CA LEU A 36 10.85 -6.57 8.31
C LEU A 36 9.42 -7.12 8.41
N HIS A 37 8.48 -6.58 7.63
CA HIS A 37 7.04 -6.86 7.78
C HIS A 37 6.42 -7.61 6.60
N GLY A 38 7.20 -7.85 5.55
CA GLY A 38 6.68 -8.32 4.27
C GLY A 38 6.02 -7.19 3.46
N VAL A 39 5.46 -7.57 2.31
CA VAL A 39 4.79 -6.62 1.42
C VAL A 39 3.40 -6.30 2.00
N PRO A 40 3.07 -5.03 2.29
CA PRO A 40 1.74 -4.69 2.76
C PRO A 40 0.71 -4.93 1.66
N GLU A 41 -0.50 -5.36 2.06
CA GLU A 41 -1.63 -5.49 1.14
C GLU A 41 -2.10 -4.13 0.61
N LEU A 42 -1.94 -3.07 1.41
CA LEU A 42 -2.35 -1.70 1.06
C LEU A 42 -1.37 -0.68 1.63
N ILE A 43 -1.00 0.31 0.82
CA ILE A 43 -0.23 1.49 1.23
C ILE A 43 -1.12 2.71 0.98
N VAL A 44 -1.25 3.57 1.98
CA VAL A 44 -1.97 4.85 1.87
C VAL A 44 -0.97 5.96 2.16
N SER A 45 -0.76 6.85 1.19
CA SER A 45 0.07 8.04 1.36
C SER A 45 -0.77 9.22 1.80
N ASP A 46 -0.22 10.11 2.63
CA ASP A 46 -0.87 11.37 3.02
C ASP A 46 -1.16 12.30 1.82
N ARG A 47 -0.40 12.13 0.74
CA ARG A 47 -0.64 12.84 -0.53
C ARG A 47 -1.73 12.21 -1.38
N ASP A 48 -2.19 11.00 -1.05
CA ASP A 48 -3.31 10.39 -1.73
C ASP A 48 -4.60 11.03 -1.20
N LYS A 49 -5.52 11.34 -2.12
CA LYS A 49 -6.83 11.85 -1.74
C LYS A 49 -7.51 10.75 -0.92
N ASN A 50 -7.84 11.04 0.35
CA ASN A 50 -8.39 10.05 1.26
C ASN A 50 -9.79 9.59 0.81
N ALA A 51 -9.79 8.59 -0.09
CA ALA A 51 -10.96 7.97 -0.68
C ALA A 51 -11.49 6.82 0.18
N SER A 52 -10.90 6.56 1.35
CA SER A 52 -11.34 5.50 2.24
C SER A 52 -12.77 5.76 2.71
N PHE A 53 -13.62 4.73 2.64
CA PHE A 53 -14.99 4.81 3.13
C PHE A 53 -14.99 5.00 4.65
N HIS A 54 -15.64 6.05 5.14
CA HIS A 54 -15.78 6.29 6.56
C HIS A 54 -17.15 5.81 7.04
N SER A 55 -17.17 4.77 7.87
CA SER A 55 -18.41 4.09 8.28
C SER A 55 -19.37 4.99 9.05
N ALA A 56 -18.88 5.94 9.85
CA ALA A 56 -19.74 6.82 10.64
C ALA A 56 -20.46 7.88 9.78
N SER A 57 -19.82 8.35 8.70
CA SER A 57 -20.44 9.29 7.75
C SER A 57 -21.11 8.59 6.56
N GLN A 58 -20.99 7.26 6.47
CA GLN A 58 -21.40 6.45 5.32
C GLN A 58 -20.92 6.99 3.95
N MET A 59 -19.82 7.75 3.96
CA MET A 59 -19.23 8.34 2.76
C MET A 59 -17.75 8.60 3.00
N THR A 60 -17.00 8.91 1.95
CA THR A 60 -15.58 9.23 2.09
C THR A 60 -15.41 10.66 2.61
N PRO A 61 -14.44 10.94 3.50
CA PRO A 61 -14.15 12.31 3.93
C PRO A 61 -13.85 13.26 2.75
N PHE A 62 -13.27 12.72 1.67
CA PHE A 62 -13.10 13.46 0.42
C PHE A 62 -14.42 13.93 -0.19
N LYS A 63 -15.43 13.05 -0.22
CA LYS A 63 -16.77 13.39 -0.73
C LYS A 63 -17.47 14.43 0.14
N VAL A 64 -17.27 14.37 1.47
CA VAL A 64 -17.77 15.39 2.40
C VAL A 64 -17.16 16.76 2.09
N LEU A 65 -15.84 16.81 1.89
CA LEU A 65 -15.10 18.08 1.78
C LEU A 65 -15.22 18.73 0.39
N TYR A 66 -15.28 17.92 -0.66
CA TYR A 66 -15.21 18.40 -2.04
C TYR A 66 -16.48 18.16 -2.86
N GLU A 67 -17.51 17.57 -2.25
CA GLU A 67 -18.83 17.32 -2.86
C GLU A 67 -18.79 16.56 -4.20
N ARG A 68 -17.69 15.84 -4.46
CA ARG A 68 -17.48 15.04 -5.65
C ARG A 68 -16.91 13.69 -5.25
N ASP A 69 -17.12 12.68 -6.07
CA ASP A 69 -16.54 11.38 -5.80
C ASP A 69 -15.01 11.47 -5.79
N PRO A 70 -14.34 10.78 -4.84
CA PRO A 70 -12.90 10.72 -4.84
C PRO A 70 -12.39 10.15 -6.16
N PRO A 71 -11.28 10.69 -6.69
CA PRO A 71 -10.66 10.08 -7.85
C PRO A 71 -10.37 8.62 -7.52
N HIS A 72 -10.64 7.74 -8.49
CA HIS A 72 -10.38 6.32 -8.32
C HIS A 72 -8.92 6.13 -7.93
N LEU A 73 -8.69 5.61 -6.72
CA LEU A 73 -7.38 5.14 -6.32
C LEU A 73 -7.02 4.03 -7.31
N VAL A 74 -5.97 4.24 -8.10
CA VAL A 74 -5.47 3.22 -9.01
C VAL A 74 -4.98 2.09 -8.12
N HIS A 75 -5.76 1.02 -8.03
CA HIS A 75 -5.32 -0.20 -7.38
C HIS A 75 -4.16 -0.73 -8.22
N TYR A 76 -2.97 -0.78 -7.62
CA TYR A 76 -1.85 -1.52 -8.16
C TYR A 76 -2.33 -2.97 -8.39
N GLY A 77 -2.50 -3.36 -9.65
CA GLY A 77 -3.05 -4.66 -10.06
C GLY A 77 -4.20 -4.61 -11.08
N ARG A 78 -4.83 -3.46 -11.35
CA ARG A 78 -5.89 -3.36 -12.39
C ARG A 78 -5.38 -2.91 -13.76
N GLU A 79 -4.21 -2.29 -13.80
CA GLU A 79 -3.49 -1.93 -15.02
C GLU A 79 -2.06 -2.47 -14.91
N SER A 80 -1.60 -3.15 -15.96
CA SER A 80 -0.25 -3.72 -16.01
C SER A 80 0.78 -2.60 -15.83
N THR A 81 1.78 -2.85 -15.00
CA THR A 81 2.83 -1.87 -14.79
C THR A 81 3.74 -1.88 -16.03
N PRO A 82 4.18 -0.74 -16.56
CA PRO A 82 5.12 -0.73 -17.70
C PRO A 82 6.50 -1.31 -17.34
N VAL A 83 6.71 -1.65 -16.06
CA VAL A 83 7.97 -2.16 -15.52
C VAL A 83 7.86 -3.66 -15.32
N SER A 84 8.39 -4.43 -16.27
CA SER A 84 8.32 -5.91 -16.29
C SER A 84 8.78 -6.57 -14.97
N SER A 85 9.78 -6.02 -14.30
CA SER A 85 10.25 -6.55 -13.01
C SER A 85 9.25 -6.38 -11.87
N VAL A 86 8.45 -5.32 -11.92
CA VAL A 86 7.38 -5.08 -10.93
C VAL A 86 6.20 -6.01 -11.21
N GLU A 87 5.85 -6.21 -12.48
CA GLU A 87 4.80 -7.16 -12.88
C GLU A 87 5.13 -8.59 -12.42
N GLN A 88 6.34 -9.08 -12.70
CA GLN A 88 6.76 -10.42 -12.30
C GLN A 88 6.72 -10.60 -10.78
N TYR A 89 7.20 -9.60 -10.03
CA TYR A 89 7.18 -9.64 -8.57
C TYR A 89 5.76 -9.69 -8.00
N LEU A 90 4.83 -8.90 -8.57
CA LEU A 90 3.44 -8.89 -8.14
C LEU A 90 2.74 -10.23 -8.45
N GLU A 91 3.02 -10.81 -9.61
CA GLU A 91 2.47 -12.12 -10.00
C GLU A 91 2.97 -13.24 -9.07
N GLU A 92 4.26 -13.24 -8.75
CA GLU A 92 4.84 -14.19 -7.78
C GLU A 92 4.21 -14.01 -6.38
N ARG A 93 4.04 -12.77 -5.92
CA ARG A 93 3.39 -12.47 -4.64
C ARG A 93 1.96 -13.00 -4.60
N ASP A 94 1.17 -12.75 -5.64
CA ASP A 94 -0.24 -13.13 -5.65
C ASP A 94 -0.41 -14.66 -5.69
N LYS A 95 0.48 -15.38 -6.40
CA LYS A 95 0.54 -16.85 -6.36
C LYS A 95 0.81 -17.38 -4.95
N ILE A 96 1.80 -16.80 -4.25
CA ILE A 96 2.16 -17.20 -2.88
C ILE A 96 1.00 -16.90 -1.92
N MET A 97 0.38 -15.73 -2.04
CA MET A 97 -0.77 -15.36 -1.20
C MET A 97 -1.95 -16.29 -1.38
N GLU A 98 -2.23 -16.70 -2.62
CA GLU A 98 -3.34 -17.62 -2.91
C GLU A 98 -3.05 -19.04 -2.41
N GLU A 99 -1.81 -19.49 -2.50
CA GLU A 99 -1.38 -20.75 -1.90
C GLU A 99 -1.48 -20.73 -0.37
N LEU A 100 -1.03 -19.66 0.28
CA LEU A 100 -1.11 -19.50 1.73
C LEU A 100 -2.56 -19.49 2.22
N LYS A 101 -3.45 -18.77 1.53
CA LYS A 101 -4.89 -18.78 1.83
C LYS A 101 -5.49 -20.18 1.72
N ARG A 102 -5.15 -20.93 0.68
CA ARG A 102 -5.61 -22.33 0.50
C ARG A 102 -5.11 -23.23 1.64
N HIS A 103 -3.88 -23.06 2.10
CA HIS A 103 -3.35 -23.83 3.22
C HIS A 103 -4.03 -23.50 4.55
N LEU A 104 -4.27 -22.20 4.84
CA LEU A 104 -4.97 -21.77 6.05
C LEU A 104 -6.42 -22.29 6.10
N LEU A 105 -7.12 -22.28 4.97
CA LEU A 105 -8.48 -22.83 4.83
C LEU A 105 -8.55 -24.34 5.10
N ARG A 106 -7.48 -25.09 4.82
CA ARG A 106 -7.40 -26.54 5.09
C ARG A 106 -7.01 -26.86 6.54
N ALA A 107 -6.53 -25.87 7.29
CA ALA A 107 -6.02 -26.03 8.64
C ALA A 107 -7.02 -25.59 9.74
N GLN A 108 -8.19 -25.06 9.35
CA GLN A 108 -9.35 -24.81 10.23
C GLN A 108 -10.31 -26.01 10.19
#